data_AF-A0A8T7HFD0-F1
#
_entry.id   AF-A0A8T7HFD0-F1
#
_cell.length_a   1.000
_cell.length_b   1.000
_cell.length_c   1.000
_cell.angle_alpha   90.00
_cell.angle_beta   90.00
_cell.angle_gamma   90.00
#
_symmetry.space_group_name_H-M   'P 1'
#
loop_
_entity.id
_entity.type
_entity.pdbx_description
1 polymer ?
#
loop_
_entity_poly.entity_id
_entity_poly.type
_entity_poly.pdbx_seq_one_letter_code
_entity_poly.pdbx_strand_id
1 'polypeptide(L)'
;MNPEGLPQGKVGKLQRNTTDDCKHKWMACLDVKNTPFFMCIRCEKTIINLEDFENQIRKHERKKVADEMQKLKEDVKHFREALKLANNLIGYLKDKCGD
;
A
#
# COMPACT_ATOMS: atom_id res chain seq x y z
N MET A 1 4.10 -17.91 -32.80
CA MET A 1 3.45 -17.17 -31.69
C MET A 1 2.84 -18.15 -30.72
N ASN A 2 3.55 -18.43 -29.62
CA ASN A 2 3.05 -18.73 -28.27
C ASN A 2 4.28 -18.75 -27.36
N PRO A 3 4.21 -18.17 -26.14
CA PRO A 3 5.39 -17.72 -25.41
C PRO A 3 6.12 -18.86 -24.70
N GLU A 4 7.43 -18.72 -24.66
CA GLU A 4 8.37 -19.68 -24.11
C GLU A 4 8.11 -19.97 -22.63
N GLY A 5 8.31 -21.25 -22.29
CA GLY A 5 8.02 -21.82 -21.00
C GLY A 5 8.94 -21.30 -19.89
N LEU A 6 8.31 -20.98 -18.77
CA LEU A 6 8.99 -20.90 -17.47
C LEU A 6 9.63 -22.27 -17.15
N PRO A 7 10.94 -22.33 -16.84
CA PRO A 7 11.57 -23.58 -16.46
C PRO A 7 11.08 -23.97 -15.06
N GLN A 8 10.35 -25.09 -15.00
CA GLN A 8 10.11 -25.84 -13.76
C GLN A 8 11.46 -26.44 -13.30
N GLY A 9 12.24 -25.67 -12.55
CA GLY A 9 13.58 -26.03 -12.09
C GLY A 9 13.69 -26.01 -10.57
N LYS A 10 13.55 -27.20 -9.96
CA LYS A 10 13.99 -27.62 -8.61
C LYS A 10 13.89 -26.57 -7.49
N VAL A 11 12.97 -26.82 -6.55
CA VAL A 11 12.93 -26.17 -5.23
C VAL A 11 14.22 -26.50 -4.47
N GLY A 12 15.27 -25.72 -4.71
CA GLY A 12 16.46 -25.70 -3.86
C GLY A 12 16.03 -25.24 -2.48
N LYS A 13 16.35 -26.02 -1.44
CA LYS A 13 16.10 -25.64 -0.05
C LYS A 13 16.76 -24.28 0.20
N LEU A 14 15.96 -23.23 0.33
CA LEU A 14 16.39 -21.92 0.82
C LEU A 14 17.06 -22.18 2.18
N GLN A 15 18.38 -22.06 2.25
CA GLN A 15 19.07 -21.97 3.53
C GLN A 15 18.60 -20.67 4.19
N ARG A 16 17.67 -20.82 5.13
CA ARG A 16 17.32 -19.81 6.14
C ARG A 16 18.56 -19.57 6.99
N ASN A 17 19.47 -18.72 6.51
CA ASN A 17 20.51 -18.19 7.36
C ASN A 17 20.03 -16.85 7.93
N THR A 18 19.86 -16.89 9.25
CA THR A 18 19.74 -15.81 10.23
C THR A 18 18.48 -14.95 10.17
N THR A 19 17.62 -15.25 11.14
CA THR A 19 16.23 -14.86 11.34
C THR A 19 16.04 -13.59 12.17
N ASP A 20 17.06 -12.76 12.42
CA ASP A 20 16.92 -11.69 13.43
C ASP A 20 17.28 -10.25 12.99
N ASP A 21 17.81 -10.04 11.78
CA ASP A 21 18.03 -8.68 11.22
C ASP A 21 16.99 -8.27 10.15
N CYS A 22 15.93 -9.07 9.95
CA CYS A 22 14.82 -8.76 9.04
C CYS A 22 13.79 -7.79 9.63
N LYS A 23 14.21 -6.81 10.44
CA LYS A 23 13.32 -5.73 10.92
C LYS A 23 13.08 -4.61 9.91
N HIS A 24 13.78 -4.63 8.78
CA HIS A 24 13.49 -3.73 7.66
C HIS A 24 12.53 -4.43 6.69
N LYS A 25 11.49 -3.71 6.26
CA LYS A 25 10.33 -4.15 5.46
C LYS A 25 10.68 -4.74 4.07
N TRP A 26 11.95 -5.00 3.78
CA TRP A 26 12.50 -5.25 2.45
C TRP A 26 13.44 -6.47 2.47
N MET A 27 13.28 -7.40 1.53
CA MET A 27 14.07 -8.62 1.46
C MET A 27 15.06 -8.54 0.29
N ALA A 28 16.35 -8.67 0.59
CA ALA A 28 17.40 -8.91 -0.41
C ALA A 28 17.58 -10.42 -0.58
N CYS A 29 17.57 -10.90 -1.82
CA CYS A 29 17.73 -12.30 -2.19
C CYS A 29 18.85 -12.44 -3.23
N LEU A 30 19.47 -13.62 -3.29
CA LEU A 30 20.51 -13.95 -4.29
C LEU A 30 19.96 -15.00 -5.27
N ASP A 31 20.22 -14.82 -6.57
CA ASP A 31 19.90 -15.83 -7.60
C ASP A 31 21.03 -16.90 -7.69
N VAL A 32 20.77 -18.00 -8.41
CA VAL A 32 21.68 -19.14 -8.66
C VAL A 32 23.01 -18.71 -9.30
N LYS A 33 23.09 -17.47 -9.82
CA LYS A 33 24.29 -16.85 -10.41
C LYS A 33 24.96 -15.77 -9.55
N ASN A 34 24.62 -15.65 -8.25
CA ASN A 34 25.14 -14.64 -7.32
C ASN A 34 24.76 -13.18 -7.62
N THR A 35 23.73 -12.92 -8.43
CA THR A 35 23.24 -11.55 -8.62
C THR A 35 22.29 -11.18 -7.47
N PRO A 36 22.57 -10.14 -6.67
CA PRO A 36 21.63 -9.65 -5.67
C PRO A 36 20.41 -9.03 -6.33
N PHE A 37 19.24 -9.34 -5.80
CA PHE A 37 17.98 -8.74 -6.20
C PHE A 37 17.13 -8.42 -4.97
N PHE A 38 16.22 -7.47 -5.12
CA PHE A 38 15.29 -7.02 -4.11
C PHE A 38 13.88 -7.45 -4.50
N MET A 39 13.19 -8.14 -3.59
CA MET A 39 11.80 -8.54 -3.82
C MET A 39 10.86 -7.62 -3.04
N CYS A 40 9.96 -6.95 -3.75
CA CYS A 40 8.93 -6.13 -3.11
C CYS A 40 7.79 -7.01 -2.63
N ILE A 41 7.68 -7.26 -1.32
CA ILE A 41 6.64 -8.12 -0.74
C ILE A 41 5.22 -7.62 -1.06
N ARG A 42 5.04 -6.31 -1.25
CA ARG A 42 3.73 -5.71 -1.53
C ARG A 42 3.20 -5.98 -2.93
N CYS A 43 4.07 -6.19 -3.92
CA CYS A 43 3.67 -6.38 -5.32
C CYS A 43 4.40 -7.51 -6.03
N GLU A 44 5.19 -8.28 -5.28
CA GLU A 44 5.97 -9.44 -5.71
C GLU A 44 6.94 -9.17 -6.87
N LYS A 45 7.23 -7.90 -7.14
CA LYS A 45 8.20 -7.50 -8.16
C LYS A 45 9.62 -7.72 -7.67
N THR A 46 10.38 -8.44 -8.48
CA THR A 46 11.83 -8.56 -8.37
C THR A 46 12.50 -7.39 -9.08
N ILE A 47 13.40 -6.71 -8.38
CA ILE A 47 14.13 -5.53 -8.86
C ILE A 47 15.60 -5.73 -8.58
N ILE A 48 16.47 -5.56 -9.58
CA ILE A 48 17.90 -5.84 -9.44
C ILE A 48 18.63 -4.64 -8.82
N ASN A 49 18.19 -3.42 -9.13
CA ASN A 49 18.79 -2.19 -8.63
C ASN A 49 18.13 -1.71 -7.33
N LEU A 50 18.93 -1.35 -6.33
CA LEU A 50 18.46 -0.80 -5.05
C LEU A 50 17.70 0.52 -5.24
N GLU A 51 18.19 1.42 -6.10
CA GLU A 51 17.55 2.73 -6.35
C GLU A 51 16.15 2.56 -6.95
N ASP A 52 16.01 1.65 -7.91
CA ASP A 52 14.71 1.32 -8.50
C ASP A 52 13.77 0.70 -7.48
N PHE A 53 14.32 -0.12 -6.57
CA PHE A 53 13.55 -0.72 -5.49
C PHE A 53 13.06 0.34 -4.49
N GLU A 54 13.92 1.27 -4.06
CA GLU A 54 13.52 2.39 -3.22
C GLU A 54 12.46 3.27 -3.89
N ASN A 55 12.62 3.55 -5.18
CA ASN A 55 11.64 4.30 -5.96
C ASN A 55 10.29 3.57 -6.05
N GLN A 56 10.30 2.25 -6.18
CA GLN A 56 9.10 1.41 -6.14
C GLN A 56 8.41 1.48 -4.77
N ILE A 57 9.16 1.44 -3.68
CA ILE A 57 8.61 1.60 -2.32
C ILE A 57 7.97 2.98 -2.14
N ARG A 58 8.65 4.06 -2.55
CA ARG A 58 8.07 5.41 -2.48
C ARG A 58 6.79 5.56 -3.30
N LYS A 59 6.65 4.85 -4.43
CA LYS A 59 5.37 4.80 -5.19
C LYS A 59 4.25 4.16 -4.37
N HIS A 60 4.54 3.07 -3.67
CA HIS A 60 3.59 2.39 -2.80
C HIS A 60 3.13 3.25 -1.62
N GLU A 61 4.05 3.99 -1.00
CA GLU A 61 3.74 4.90 0.11
C GLU A 61 2.89 6.08 -0.37
N ARG A 62 3.28 6.73 -1.48
CA ARG A 62 2.49 7.81 -2.08
C ARG A 62 1.06 7.39 -2.41
N LYS A 63 0.89 6.18 -2.97
CA LYS A 63 -0.44 5.64 -3.24
C LYS A 63 -1.24 5.46 -1.96
N LYS A 64 -0.64 4.88 -0.91
CA LYS A 64 -1.32 4.69 0.38
C LYS A 64 -1.78 6.04 0.97
N VAL A 65 -0.91 7.05 0.96
CA VAL A 65 -1.25 8.39 1.46
C VAL A 65 -2.38 9.01 0.62
N ALA A 66 -2.35 8.86 -0.71
CA ALA A 66 -3.42 9.36 -1.57
C ALA A 66 -4.77 8.67 -1.28
N ASP A 67 -4.77 7.35 -1.10
CA ASP A 67 -5.97 6.58 -0.76
C ASP A 67 -6.56 7.04 0.60
N GLU A 68 -5.71 7.26 1.61
CA GLU A 68 -6.12 7.77 2.93
C GLU A 68 -6.65 9.21 2.86
N MET A 69 -6.02 10.07 2.08
CA MET A 69 -6.47 11.45 1.87
C MET A 69 -7.82 11.52 1.14
N GLN A 70 -8.05 10.63 0.17
CA GLN A 70 -9.33 10.55 -0.51
C GLN A 70 -10.44 10.14 0.46
N LYS A 71 -10.19 9.14 1.31
CA LYS A 71 -11.16 8.73 2.33
C LYS A 71 -11.48 9.87 3.29
N LEU A 72 -10.46 10.59 3.78
CA LEU A 72 -10.65 11.74 4.65
C LEU A 72 -11.51 12.83 3.98
N LYS A 73 -11.31 13.08 2.68
CA LYS A 73 -12.11 14.04 1.91
C LYS A 73 -13.58 13.64 1.85
N GLU A 74 -13.87 12.35 1.66
CA GLU A 74 -15.23 11.81 1.67
C GLU A 74 -15.87 11.93 3.06
N ASP A 75 -15.13 11.60 4.12
CA ASP A 75 -15.59 11.75 5.50
C ASP A 75 -15.95 13.21 5.82
N VAL A 76 -15.08 14.17 5.45
CA VAL A 76 -15.33 15.61 5.63
C VAL A 76 -16.58 16.06 4.86
N LYS A 77 -16.84 15.51 3.67
CA LYS A 77 -18.06 15.81 2.90
C LYS A 77 -19.30 15.36 3.67
N HIS A 78 -19.30 14.12 4.18
CA HIS A 78 -20.42 13.60 4.97
C HIS A 78 -20.64 14.40 6.25
N PHE A 79 -19.57 14.79 6.95
CA PHE A 79 -19.69 15.67 8.12
C PHE A 79 -20.32 17.02 7.77
N ARG A 80 -19.96 17.61 6.64
CA ARG A 80 -20.54 18.87 6.19
C ARG A 80 -22.03 18.73 5.86
N GLU A 81 -22.43 17.62 5.27
CA GLU A 81 -23.84 17.32 4.98
C GLU A 81 -24.64 17.09 6.28
N ALA A 82 -24.08 16.34 7.22
CA ALA A 82 -24.67 16.13 8.54
C ALA A 82 -24.87 17.46 9.30
N LEU A 83 -23.88 18.36 9.26
CA LEU A 83 -23.99 19.69 9.87
C LEU A 83 -25.08 20.55 9.22
N LYS A 84 -25.26 20.47 7.89
CA LYS A 84 -26.36 21.16 7.21
C LYS A 84 -27.72 20.64 7.68
N LEU A 85 -27.87 19.32 7.77
CA LEU A 85 -29.11 18.71 8.25
C LEU A 85 -29.39 19.08 9.72
N ALA A 86 -28.37 19.06 10.57
CA ALA A 86 -28.49 19.48 11.97
C ALA A 86 -28.93 20.95 12.08
N ASN A 87 -28.33 21.86 11.32
CA ASN A 87 -28.72 23.27 11.30
C ASN A 87 -30.15 23.47 10.79
N ASN A 88 -30.56 22.74 9.76
CA ASN A 88 -31.94 22.79 9.27
C ASN A 88 -32.93 22.28 10.32
N LEU A 89 -32.59 21.20 11.02
CA LEU A 89 -33.41 20.67 12.10
C LEU A 89 -33.51 21.66 13.27
N ILE A 90 -32.40 22.28 13.66
CA ILE A 90 -32.40 23.34 14.68
C ILE A 90 -33.28 24.52 14.23
N GLY A 91 -33.17 24.95 12.98
CA GLY A 91 -34.03 26.00 12.42
C GLY A 91 -35.51 25.62 12.47
N TYR A 92 -35.85 24.40 12.07
CA TYR A 92 -37.21 23.87 12.17
C TYR A 92 -37.71 23.82 13.62
N LEU A 93 -36.90 23.33 14.55
CA LEU A 93 -37.25 23.27 15.96
C LEU A 93 -37.43 24.67 16.57
N LYS A 94 -36.62 25.65 16.19
CA LYS A 94 -36.80 27.05 16.60
C LYS A 94 -38.08 27.66 16.04
N ASP A 95 -38.44 27.34 14.80
CA ASP A 95 -39.69 27.80 14.19
C ASP A 95 -40.94 27.15 14.84
N LYS A 96 -40.84 25.87 15.21
CA LYS A 96 -41.97 25.09 15.75
C LYS A 96 -42.12 25.12 17.26
N CYS A 97 -41.02 25.24 17.98
CA CYS A 97 -41.00 25.18 19.44
C CYS A 97 -40.58 26.50 20.07
N GLY A 98 -40.17 27.50 19.27
CA GLY A 98 -39.87 28.89 19.64
C GLY A 98 -39.52 29.11 21.11
N ASP A 99 -38.23 28.94 21.45
CA ASP A 99 -37.66 29.00 22.82
C ASP A 99 -38.57 28.54 23.97
#